data_AF-A0A498CED0-F1
#
_entry.id   AF-A0A498CED0-F1
#
_cell.length_a   1.000
_cell.length_b   1.000
_cell.length_c   1.000
_cell.angle_alpha   90.00
_cell.angle_beta   90.00
_cell.angle_gamma   90.00
#
_symmetry.space_group_name_H-M   'P 1'
#
loop_
_entity.id
_entity.type
_entity.pdbx_description
1 polymer ?
#
loop_
_entity_poly.entity_id
_entity_poly.type
_entity_poly.pdbx_seq_one_letter_code
_entity_poly.pdbx_strand_id
1 'polypeptide(L)'
;MPLPDALPLYLAAGALVLVLLALLVSWRAVAAARRLEQRVEGLERSLRRTNEQYQGLSAAALGAGDQMAQTHQELTRLKSRMEQVAQSGPASTGYEQAIRMARKGMAAAEIMDTCGVGQVEADLIVRLHGPQAGAQE
;
A
#
# COMPACT_ATOMS: atom_id res chain seq x y z
N MET A 1 -41.87 -81.47 43.76
CA MET A 1 -41.14 -80.58 42.84
C MET A 1 -41.39 -79.15 43.27
N PRO A 2 -40.55 -78.55 44.14
CA PRO A 2 -40.74 -77.17 44.57
C PRO A 2 -40.43 -76.25 43.39
N LEU A 3 -41.39 -75.40 43.01
CA LEU A 3 -41.15 -74.34 42.03
C LEU A 3 -40.15 -73.32 42.60
N PRO A 4 -39.35 -72.66 41.74
CA PRO A 4 -38.19 -71.89 42.17
C PRO A 4 -38.61 -70.46 42.52
N ASP A 5 -38.70 -70.15 43.82
CA ASP A 5 -38.99 -68.82 44.38
C ASP A 5 -37.99 -67.72 43.97
N ALA A 6 -36.91 -68.08 43.26
CA ALA A 6 -35.87 -67.17 42.78
C ALA A 6 -36.18 -66.50 41.42
N LEU A 7 -37.15 -67.01 40.64
CA LEU A 7 -37.53 -66.43 39.33
C LEU A 7 -37.87 -64.91 39.36
N PRO A 8 -38.70 -64.39 40.29
CA PRO A 8 -38.99 -62.95 40.34
C PRO A 8 -37.76 -62.12 40.67
N LEU A 9 -36.82 -62.66 41.47
CA LEU A 9 -35.57 -61.98 41.83
C LEU A 9 -34.65 -61.81 40.61
N TYR A 10 -34.53 -62.84 39.77
CA TYR A 10 -33.76 -62.77 38.53
C TYR A 10 -34.37 -61.80 37.51
N LEU A 11 -35.70 -61.75 37.38
CA LEU A 11 -36.37 -60.79 36.51
C LEU A 11 -36.17 -59.35 36.97
N ALA A 12 -36.29 -59.09 38.29
CA ALA A 12 -36.03 -57.78 38.87
C ALA A 12 -34.57 -57.34 38.64
N ALA A 13 -33.61 -58.25 38.82
CA ALA A 13 -32.20 -57.97 38.56
C ALA A 13 -31.94 -57.66 37.07
N GLY A 14 -32.53 -58.42 36.15
CA GLY A 14 -32.43 -58.16 34.71
C GLY A 14 -33.02 -56.81 34.31
N ALA A 15 -34.19 -56.46 34.84
CA ALA A 15 -34.81 -55.16 34.61
C ALA A 15 -33.94 -54.00 35.14
N LEU A 16 -33.36 -54.15 36.34
CA LEU A 16 -32.45 -53.16 36.92
C LEU A 16 -31.21 -52.95 36.02
N VAL A 17 -30.61 -54.02 35.53
CA VAL A 17 -29.44 -53.95 34.64
C VAL A 17 -29.80 -53.24 33.32
N LEU A 18 -30.97 -53.53 32.74
CA LEU A 18 -31.43 -52.85 31.52
C LEU A 18 -31.65 -51.35 31.74
N VAL A 19 -32.26 -50.97 32.87
CA VAL A 19 -32.45 -49.55 33.24
C VAL A 19 -31.11 -48.85 33.43
N LEU A 20 -30.15 -49.47 34.12
CA LEU A 20 -28.82 -48.92 34.30
C LEU A 20 -28.05 -48.77 32.98
N LEU A 21 -28.17 -49.75 32.07
CA LEU A 21 -27.60 -49.67 30.73
C LEU A 21 -28.23 -48.53 29.91
N ALA A 22 -29.55 -48.38 29.95
CA ALA A 22 -30.25 -47.31 29.26
C ALA A 22 -29.86 -45.92 29.80
N LEU A 23 -29.73 -45.78 31.13
CA LEU A 23 -29.21 -44.57 31.78
C LEU A 23 -27.76 -44.27 31.36
N LEU A 24 -26.92 -45.29 31.28
CA LEU A 24 -25.53 -45.11 30.89
C LEU A 24 -25.40 -44.70 29.42
N VAL A 25 -26.17 -45.32 28.51
CA VAL A 25 -26.19 -44.96 27.09
C VAL A 25 -26.73 -43.54 26.89
N SER A 26 -27.84 -43.19 27.53
CA SER A 26 -28.41 -41.84 27.46
C SER A 26 -27.44 -40.79 28.02
N TRP A 27 -26.78 -41.07 29.14
CA TRP A 27 -25.78 -40.16 29.70
C TRP A 27 -24.58 -39.97 28.77
N ARG A 28 -24.09 -41.06 28.15
CA ARG A 28 -23.02 -40.97 27.13
C ARG A 28 -23.45 -40.21 25.89
N ALA A 29 -24.68 -40.40 25.42
CA ALA A 29 -25.22 -39.68 24.27
C ALA A 29 -25.30 -38.18 24.54
N VAL A 30 -25.81 -37.78 25.71
CA VAL A 30 -25.85 -36.36 26.14
C VAL A 30 -24.45 -35.79 26.29
N ALA A 31 -23.51 -36.55 26.89
CA ALA A 31 -22.13 -36.11 27.02
C ALA A 31 -21.44 -35.94 25.65
N ALA A 32 -21.73 -36.80 24.67
CA ALA A 32 -21.21 -36.69 23.32
C ALA A 32 -21.81 -35.49 22.58
N ALA A 33 -23.12 -35.26 22.69
CA ALA A 33 -23.81 -34.11 22.11
C ALA A 33 -23.22 -32.79 22.63
N ARG A 34 -23.04 -32.67 23.95
CA ARG A 34 -22.42 -31.48 24.57
C ARG A 34 -20.98 -31.24 24.08
N ARG A 35 -20.19 -32.32 23.90
CA ARG A 35 -18.83 -32.20 23.34
C ARG A 35 -18.85 -31.72 21.89
N LEU A 36 -19.84 -32.14 21.11
CA LEU A 36 -19.98 -31.71 19.73
C LEU A 36 -20.40 -30.24 19.65
N GLU A 37 -21.36 -29.81 20.47
CA GLU A 37 -21.76 -28.39 20.60
C GLU A 37 -20.56 -27.51 20.95
N GLN A 38 -19.76 -27.90 21.96
CA GLN A 38 -18.56 -27.16 22.34
C GLN A 38 -17.53 -27.05 21.20
N ARG A 39 -17.38 -28.11 20.39
CA ARG A 39 -16.51 -28.08 19.21
C ARG A 39 -17.04 -27.14 18.15
N VAL A 40 -18.34 -27.19 17.85
CA VAL A 40 -18.99 -26.31 16.88
C VAL A 40 -18.84 -24.85 17.30
N GLU A 41 -19.13 -24.52 18.56
CA GLU A 41 -18.93 -23.17 19.08
C GLU A 41 -17.46 -22.72 18.98
N GLY A 42 -16.51 -23.61 19.25
CA GLY A 42 -15.09 -23.33 19.10
C GLY A 42 -14.69 -23.03 17.65
N LEU A 43 -15.22 -23.80 16.70
CA LEU A 43 -15.01 -23.58 15.27
C LEU A 43 -15.64 -22.27 14.81
N GLU A 44 -16.87 -21.97 15.23
CA GLU A 44 -17.55 -20.71 14.90
C GLU A 44 -16.78 -19.49 15.42
N ARG A 45 -16.30 -19.54 16.67
CA ARG A 45 -15.46 -18.46 17.22
C ARG A 45 -14.18 -18.29 16.42
N SER A 46 -13.56 -19.38 15.97
CA SER A 46 -12.34 -19.34 15.16
C SER A 46 -12.60 -18.74 13.78
N LEU A 47 -13.70 -19.14 13.13
CA LEU A 47 -14.14 -18.55 11.87
C LEU A 47 -14.40 -17.05 11.99
N ARG A 48 -15.10 -16.62 13.04
CA ARG A 48 -15.36 -15.19 13.29
C ARG A 48 -14.06 -14.40 13.43
N ARG A 49 -13.11 -14.89 14.23
CA ARG A 49 -11.79 -14.26 14.39
C ARG A 49 -11.03 -14.16 13.07
N THR A 50 -11.00 -15.23 12.29
CA THR A 50 -10.35 -15.23 10.98
C THR A 50 -11.03 -14.23 10.04
N ASN A 51 -12.36 -14.17 10.03
CA ASN A 51 -13.10 -13.22 9.21
C ASN A 51 -12.82 -11.75 9.62
N GLU A 52 -12.76 -11.46 10.92
CA GLU A 52 -12.36 -10.16 11.44
C GLU A 52 -10.94 -9.79 11.02
N GLN A 53 -10.00 -10.74 11.07
CA GLN A 53 -8.63 -10.55 10.59
C GLN A 53 -8.58 -10.27 9.08
N TYR A 54 -9.35 -10.99 8.28
CA TYR A 54 -9.45 -10.74 6.83
C TYR A 54 -10.01 -9.35 6.53
N GLN A 55 -11.05 -8.92 7.25
CA GLN A 55 -11.61 -7.57 7.11
C GLN A 55 -10.58 -6.49 7.48
N GLY A 56 -9.86 -6.69 8.59
CA GLY A 56 -8.78 -5.79 9.00
C GLY A 56 -7.65 -5.72 7.95
N LEU A 57 -7.22 -6.88 7.41
CA LEU A 57 -6.19 -6.94 6.39
C LEU A 57 -6.65 -6.30 5.07
N SER A 58 -7.92 -6.50 4.68
CA SER A 58 -8.50 -5.88 3.50
C SER A 58 -8.56 -4.35 3.63
N ALA A 59 -9.00 -3.84 4.78
CA ALA A 59 -9.01 -2.40 5.06
C ALA A 59 -7.58 -1.83 5.07
N ALA A 60 -6.63 -2.54 5.67
CA ALA A 60 -5.22 -2.14 5.67
C ALA A 60 -4.63 -2.12 4.25
N ALA A 61 -4.93 -3.12 3.41
CA ALA A 61 -4.48 -3.17 2.03
C ALA A 61 -5.06 -2.03 1.17
N LEU A 62 -6.35 -1.70 1.36
CA LEU A 62 -6.98 -0.56 0.72
C LEU A 62 -6.32 0.77 1.14
N GLY A 63 -6.08 0.96 2.44
CA GLY A 63 -5.39 2.15 2.95
C GLY A 63 -3.95 2.28 2.42
N ALA A 64 -3.21 1.17 2.35
CA ALA A 64 -1.88 1.16 1.75
C ALA A 64 -1.91 1.52 0.26
N GLY A 65 -2.92 1.03 -0.49
CA GLY A 65 -3.12 1.39 -1.89
C GLY A 65 -3.39 2.88 -2.10
N ASP A 66 -4.21 3.49 -1.25
CA ASP A 66 -4.49 4.93 -1.31
C ASP A 66 -3.23 5.77 -1.01
N GLN A 67 -2.48 5.39 0.03
CA GLN A 67 -1.21 6.04 0.37
C GLN A 67 -0.19 5.93 -0.78
N MET A 68 -0.12 4.77 -1.44
CA MET A 68 0.76 4.56 -2.59
C MET A 68 0.33 5.41 -3.79
N ALA A 69 -0.99 5.54 -4.05
CA ALA A 69 -1.52 6.40 -5.09
C ALA A 69 -1.21 7.88 -4.84
N GLN A 70 -1.36 8.35 -3.60
CA GLN A 70 -0.99 9.71 -3.20
C GLN A 70 0.50 9.96 -3.41
N THR A 71 1.36 9.04 -2.94
CA THR A 71 2.82 9.13 -3.12
C THR A 71 3.19 9.17 -4.61
N HIS A 72 2.54 8.35 -5.43
CA HIS A 72 2.77 8.33 -6.87
C HIS A 72 2.36 9.65 -7.54
N GLN A 73 1.25 10.25 -7.09
CA GLN A 73 0.81 11.56 -7.56
C GLN A 73 1.80 12.66 -7.18
N GLU A 74 2.32 12.65 -5.95
CA GLU A 74 3.35 13.59 -5.50
C GLU A 74 4.63 13.45 -6.30
N LEU A 75 5.10 12.22 -6.53
CA LEU A 75 6.26 11.95 -7.37
C LEU A 75 6.06 12.45 -8.81
N THR A 76 4.87 12.25 -9.37
CA THR A 76 4.54 12.74 -10.72
C THR A 76 4.55 14.26 -10.77
N ARG A 77 3.99 14.93 -9.76
CA ARG A 77 4.04 16.40 -9.64
C ARG A 77 5.47 16.90 -9.49
N LEU A 78 6.29 16.24 -8.68
CA LEU A 78 7.69 16.59 -8.50
C LEU A 78 8.47 16.43 -9.81
N LYS A 79 8.26 15.33 -10.52
CA LYS A 79 8.86 15.08 -11.84
C LYS A 79 8.48 16.19 -12.84
N SER A 80 7.21 16.57 -12.88
CA SER A 80 6.75 17.67 -13.74
C SER A 80 7.40 19.01 -13.38
N ARG A 81 7.57 19.31 -12.08
CA ARG A 81 8.30 20.50 -11.65
C ARG A 81 9.77 20.46 -12.02
N MET A 82 10.43 19.31 -11.89
CA MET A 82 11.83 19.14 -12.30
C MET A 82 11.98 19.35 -13.82
N GLU A 83 11.05 18.80 -14.61
CA GLU A 83 11.02 19.00 -16.05
C GLU A 83 10.78 20.46 -16.43
N GLN A 84 9.85 21.14 -15.73
CA GLN A 84 9.66 22.58 -15.89
C GLN A 84 10.91 23.38 -15.53
N VAL A 85 11.63 23.05 -14.45
CA VAL A 85 12.88 23.72 -14.09
C VAL A 85 13.98 23.44 -15.11
N ALA A 86 14.06 22.21 -15.62
CA ALA A 86 15.02 21.84 -16.66
C ALA A 86 14.73 22.54 -17.99
N GLN A 87 13.47 22.73 -18.35
CA GLN A 87 13.05 23.43 -19.58
C GLN A 87 13.08 24.95 -19.41
N SER A 88 12.76 25.46 -18.22
CA SER A 88 12.71 26.89 -17.91
C SER A 88 14.08 27.44 -17.52
N GLY A 89 15.18 26.86 -18.02
CA GLY A 89 16.52 27.43 -17.85
C GLY A 89 16.50 28.93 -18.16
N PRO A 90 16.55 29.83 -17.16
CA PRO A 90 16.27 31.26 -17.39
C PRO A 90 17.43 31.96 -18.10
N ALA A 91 18.63 31.41 -17.96
CA ALA A 91 19.83 31.97 -18.54
C ALA A 91 20.11 31.43 -19.95
N SER A 92 19.76 30.19 -20.29
CA SER A 92 20.27 29.57 -21.53
C SER A 92 19.71 30.21 -22.79
N THR A 93 18.42 30.52 -22.86
CA THR A 93 17.82 31.10 -24.08
C THR A 93 18.18 32.56 -24.31
N GLY A 94 18.14 33.40 -23.27
CA GLY A 94 18.56 34.81 -23.35
C GLY A 94 20.06 34.96 -23.62
N TYR A 95 20.88 34.12 -22.98
CA TYR A 95 22.33 34.14 -23.18
C TYR A 95 22.73 33.54 -24.54
N GLU A 96 22.08 32.47 -25.02
CA GLU A 96 22.29 31.97 -26.39
C GLU A 96 21.90 33.00 -27.45
N GLN A 97 20.83 33.75 -27.24
CA GLN A 97 20.43 34.86 -28.12
C GLN A 97 21.50 35.97 -28.10
N ALA A 98 21.92 36.40 -26.91
CA ALA A 98 22.95 37.42 -26.73
C ALA A 98 24.29 37.01 -27.37
N ILE A 99 24.71 35.76 -27.24
CA ILE A 99 25.91 35.20 -27.89
C ILE A 99 25.78 35.29 -29.42
N ARG A 100 24.63 34.91 -29.99
CA ARG A 100 24.43 35.00 -31.45
C ARG A 100 24.46 36.45 -31.94
N MET A 101 23.94 37.40 -31.16
CA MET A 101 23.98 38.83 -31.49
C MET A 101 25.39 39.40 -31.39
N ALA A 102 26.15 39.02 -30.35
CA ALA A 102 27.57 39.37 -30.22
C ALA A 102 28.41 38.81 -31.37
N ARG A 103 28.21 37.55 -31.79
CA ARG A 103 28.90 36.96 -32.96
C ARG A 103 28.63 37.71 -34.26
N LYS A 104 27.46 38.34 -34.39
CA LYS A 104 27.10 39.21 -35.52
C LYS A 104 27.70 40.62 -35.42
N GLY A 105 28.46 40.92 -34.36
CA GLY A 105 29.11 42.21 -34.15
C GLY A 105 28.23 43.28 -33.52
N MET A 106 27.11 42.89 -32.90
CA MET A 106 26.20 43.84 -32.27
C MET A 106 26.82 44.46 -31.01
N ALA A 107 26.53 45.74 -30.75
CA ALA A 107 27.05 46.47 -29.60
C ALA A 107 26.41 46.01 -28.28
N ALA A 108 27.17 46.07 -27.18
CA ALA A 108 26.72 45.62 -25.85
C ALA A 108 25.42 46.30 -25.40
N ALA A 109 25.24 47.59 -25.68
CA ALA A 109 24.02 48.33 -25.33
C ALA A 109 22.76 47.78 -26.04
N GLU A 110 22.90 47.33 -27.30
CA GLU A 110 21.81 46.78 -28.11
C GLU A 110 21.45 45.35 -27.68
N ILE A 111 22.46 44.59 -27.24
CA ILE A 111 22.29 43.27 -26.64
C ILE A 111 21.59 43.36 -25.28
N MET A 112 21.93 44.36 -24.46
CA MET A 112 21.23 44.62 -23.19
C MET A 112 19.75 44.89 -23.41
N ASP A 113 19.43 45.79 -24.35
CA ASP A 113 18.05 46.23 -24.62
C ASP A 113 17.19 45.07 -25.16
N THR A 114 17.75 44.24 -26.03
CA THR A 114 17.01 43.15 -26.67
C THR A 114 16.94 41.88 -25.82
N CYS A 115 18.01 41.54 -25.09
CA CYS A 115 18.11 40.28 -24.35
C CYS A 115 17.85 40.42 -22.84
N GLY A 116 17.70 41.66 -22.34
CA GLY A 116 17.44 41.94 -20.92
C GLY A 116 18.59 41.57 -19.98
N VAL A 117 19.81 41.43 -20.50
CA VAL A 117 21.02 41.09 -19.74
C VAL A 117 21.67 42.35 -19.15
N GLY A 118 22.38 42.20 -18.03
CA GLY A 118 23.03 43.33 -17.35
C GLY A 118 24.15 43.96 -18.20
N GLN A 119 24.49 45.22 -17.94
CA GLN A 119 25.54 45.93 -18.69
C GLN A 119 26.91 45.22 -18.63
N VAL A 120 27.27 44.72 -17.45
CA VAL A 120 28.51 43.97 -17.24
C VAL A 120 28.46 42.62 -17.98
N GLU A 121 27.30 41.97 -18.05
CA GLU A 121 27.11 40.72 -18.79
C GLU A 121 27.22 40.93 -20.30
N ALA A 122 26.57 41.95 -20.85
CA ALA A 122 26.62 42.23 -22.28
C ALA A 122 28.03 42.57 -22.77
N ASP A 123 28.78 43.37 -22.00
CA ASP A 123 30.17 43.70 -22.32
C ASP A 123 31.07 42.44 -22.32
N LEU A 124 30.87 41.55 -21.35
CA LEU A 124 31.57 40.27 -21.29
C LEU A 124 31.25 39.37 -22.49
N ILE A 125 29.98 39.25 -22.87
CA ILE A 125 29.53 38.42 -24.00
C ILE A 125 30.13 38.95 -25.32
N VAL A 126 30.14 40.27 -25.54
CA VAL A 126 30.75 40.88 -26.73
C VAL A 126 32.26 40.65 -26.77
N ARG A 127 32.95 40.72 -25.63
CA ARG A 127 34.40 40.43 -25.57
C ARG A 127 34.72 38.97 -25.85
N LEU A 128 33.94 38.04 -25.32
CA LEU A 128 34.22 36.60 -25.41
C LEU A 128 33.75 35.97 -26.73
N HIS A 129 32.71 36.54 -27.35
CA HIS A 129 32.05 35.96 -28.53
C HIS A 129 31.90 36.92 -29.71
N GLY A 130 32.43 38.14 -29.60
CA GLY A 130 32.43 39.10 -30.70
C GLY A 130 33.31 38.67 -31.87
N PRO A 131 33.19 39.32 -33.04
CA PRO A 131 33.93 38.96 -34.25
C PRO A 131 35.46 39.02 -34.08
N GLN A 132 35.92 39.79 -33.09
CA GLN A 132 37.34 39.96 -32.76
C GLN A 132 37.88 38.83 -31.87
N ALA A 133 37.02 38.10 -31.17
CA ALA A 133 37.42 36.98 -30.30
C ALA A 133 37.93 35.78 -31.11
N GLY A 134 37.43 35.58 -32.33
CA GLY A 134 37.93 34.56 -33.27
C GLY A 134 39.10 35.02 -34.16
N ALA A 135 39.61 36.24 -33.96
CA ALA A 135 40.75 36.79 -34.71
C ALA A 135 42.06 36.74 -33.90
N GLN A 136 42.07 36.09 -32.73
CA GLN A 136 43.22 35.88 -31.86
C GLN A 136 43.59 34.40 -31.68
N GLU A 137 43.16 33.53 -32.61
CA GLU A 137 43.70 32.18 -32.80
C GLU A 137 44.64 32.12 -34.01
#